data_AF-A0A3N5G8Y7-F1
#
_entry.id   AF-A0A3N5G8Y7-F1
#
_cell.length_a   1.000
_cell.length_b   1.000
_cell.length_c   1.000
_cell.angle_alpha   90.00
_cell.angle_beta   90.00
_cell.angle_gamma   90.00
#
_symmetry.space_group_name_H-M   'P 1'
#
loop_
_entity.id
_entity.type
_entity.pdbx_description
1 polymer ?
#
loop_
_entity_poly.entity_id
_entity_poly.type
_entity_poly.pdbx_seq_one_letter_code
_entity_poly.pdbx_strand_id
1 'polypeptide(L)'
;MARRPGLQIEVRVKAESGPGNLLNSLSATRAAAPSILPDLVALSRADLEAATANGLLHSLDGLTTLPDDPDWYPYARQMAHIQNTTFGLPFAGDALVLVGYRYPLPSA
;
A
#
# COMPACT_ATOMS: atom_id res chain seq x y z
N MET A 1 -10.36 24.74 -1.61
CA MET A 1 -8.99 25.21 -1.28
C MET A 1 -8.16 24.01 -0.82
N ALA A 2 -6.89 23.92 -1.23
CA ALA A 2 -5.99 22.86 -0.76
C ALA A 2 -5.55 23.15 0.68
N ARG A 3 -5.62 22.15 1.58
CA ARG A 3 -5.25 22.29 3.01
C ARG A 3 -3.78 22.68 3.22
N ARG A 4 -2.90 22.37 2.26
CA ARG A 4 -1.45 22.69 2.28
C ARG A 4 -0.99 23.19 0.91
N PRO A 5 -1.13 24.50 0.60
CA PRO A 5 -0.87 25.02 -0.74
C PRO A 5 0.61 25.00 -1.16
N GLY A 6 1.55 24.93 -0.21
CA GLY A 6 2.99 24.80 -0.49
C GLY A 6 3.47 23.36 -0.73
N LEU A 7 2.60 22.35 -0.56
CA LEU A 7 2.96 20.95 -0.78
C LEU A 7 2.80 20.62 -2.27
N GLN A 8 3.92 20.30 -2.92
CA GLN A 8 3.92 19.76 -4.28
C GLN A 8 3.94 18.24 -4.20
N ILE A 9 3.11 17.58 -5.02
CA ILE A 9 3.03 16.12 -5.08
C ILE A 9 3.35 15.71 -6.52
N GLU A 10 4.49 15.03 -6.70
CA GLU A 10 4.83 14.39 -7.96
C GLU A 10 4.39 12.93 -7.92
N VAL A 11 3.46 12.56 -8.80
CA VAL A 11 2.92 11.19 -8.86
C VAL A 11 3.51 10.47 -10.06
N ARG A 12 4.05 9.28 -9.82
CA ARG A 12 4.63 8.41 -10.84
C ARG A 12 3.93 7.06 -10.80
N VAL A 13 3.29 6.68 -11.89
CA VAL A 13 2.66 5.37 -12.04
C VAL A 13 3.70 4.38 -12.56
N LYS A 14 3.75 3.20 -11.94
CA LYS A 14 4.59 2.07 -12.35
C LYS A 14 3.72 0.87 -12.63
N ALA A 15 4.21 0.00 -13.50
CA ALA A 15 3.53 -1.26 -13.76
C ALA A 15 3.46 -2.10 -12.47
N GLU A 16 2.39 -2.88 -12.33
CA GLU A 16 2.27 -3.85 -11.23
C GLU A 16 3.27 -5.01 -11.41
N SER A 17 3.53 -5.40 -12.65
CA SER A 17 4.40 -6.54 -12.99
C SER A 17 5.34 -6.25 -14.16
N GLY A 18 6.32 -7.13 -14.36
CA GLY A 18 7.33 -7.03 -15.40
C GLY A 18 8.57 -6.19 -15.01
N PRO A 19 9.53 -6.01 -15.93
CA PRO A 19 10.82 -5.38 -15.64
C PRO A 19 10.72 -3.93 -15.16
N GLY A 20 9.68 -3.21 -15.60
CA GLY A 20 9.41 -1.82 -15.21
C GLY A 20 8.51 -1.66 -13.99
N ASN A 21 8.28 -2.72 -13.21
CA ASN A 21 7.40 -2.67 -12.06
C ASN A 21 7.93 -1.77 -10.93
N LEU A 22 7.07 -1.52 -9.96
CA LEU A 22 7.36 -0.64 -8.83
C LEU A 22 8.56 -1.15 -8.01
N LEU A 23 8.57 -2.42 -7.58
CA LEU A 23 9.64 -2.97 -6.74
C LEU A 23 11.01 -2.95 -7.43
N ASN A 24 11.09 -3.35 -8.70
CA ASN A 24 12.32 -3.30 -9.48
C ASN A 24 12.79 -1.84 -9.65
N SER A 25 11.86 -0.92 -9.90
CA SER A 25 12.18 0.51 -9.98
C SER A 25 12.76 1.04 -8.67
N LEU A 26 12.19 0.66 -7.52
CA LEU A 26 12.72 1.05 -6.20
C LEU A 26 14.10 0.47 -5.95
N SER A 27 14.28 -0.82 -6.22
CA SER A 27 15.56 -1.51 -6.02
C SER A 27 16.67 -0.89 -6.89
N ALA A 28 16.40 -0.70 -8.18
CA ALA A 28 17.34 -0.07 -9.11
C ALA A 28 17.65 1.38 -8.72
N THR A 29 16.65 2.15 -8.32
CA THR A 29 16.85 3.55 -7.90
C THR A 29 17.66 3.64 -6.60
N ARG A 30 17.37 2.77 -5.62
CA ARG A 30 18.15 2.71 -4.37
C ARG A 30 19.61 2.39 -4.63
N ALA A 31 19.92 1.52 -5.59
CA ALA A 31 21.29 1.17 -5.92
C ALA A 31 22.01 2.24 -6.75
N ALA A 32 21.33 2.84 -7.74
CA ALA A 32 21.96 3.73 -8.71
C ALA A 32 21.90 5.22 -8.31
N ALA A 33 20.83 5.67 -7.66
CA ALA A 33 20.60 7.07 -7.30
C ALA A 33 19.66 7.20 -6.07
N PRO A 34 20.15 6.90 -4.84
CA PRO A 34 19.32 6.93 -3.64
C PRO A 34 18.63 8.28 -3.37
N SER A 35 19.22 9.39 -3.82
CA SER A 35 18.71 10.75 -3.61
C SER A 35 17.41 11.07 -4.35
N ILE A 36 17.01 10.22 -5.31
CA ILE A 36 15.77 10.39 -6.07
C ILE A 36 14.74 9.28 -5.77
N LEU A 37 14.93 8.55 -4.67
CA LEU A 37 13.89 7.65 -4.16
C LEU A 37 12.64 8.47 -3.81
N PRO A 38 11.44 7.92 -4.04
CA PRO A 38 10.22 8.58 -3.61
C PRO A 38 10.11 8.58 -2.08
N ASP A 39 9.49 9.61 -1.54
CA ASP A 39 9.18 9.69 -0.10
C ASP A 39 8.06 8.73 0.32
N LEU A 40 7.15 8.43 -0.61
CA LEU A 40 5.97 7.58 -0.38
C LEU A 40 5.73 6.65 -1.57
N VAL A 41 5.29 5.43 -1.27
CA VAL A 41 4.91 4.44 -2.27
C VAL A 41 3.60 3.76 -1.86
N ALA A 42 2.74 3.49 -2.83
CA ALA A 42 1.58 2.63 -2.64
C ALA A 42 1.97 1.20 -3.06
N LEU A 43 1.77 0.24 -2.16
CA LEU A 43 2.17 -1.16 -2.37
C LEU A 43 0.97 -2.07 -2.17
N SER A 44 0.92 -3.15 -2.96
CA SER A 44 0.11 -4.31 -2.61
C SER A 44 0.64 -4.92 -1.30
N ARG A 45 -0.16 -5.76 -0.63
CA ARG A 45 0.31 -6.45 0.58
C ARG A 45 1.53 -7.34 0.30
N ALA A 46 1.54 -8.05 -0.83
CA ALA A 46 2.67 -8.88 -1.22
C ALA A 46 3.94 -8.05 -1.49
N ASP A 47 3.79 -6.89 -2.14
CA ASP A 47 4.94 -6.01 -2.42
C ASP A 47 5.48 -5.35 -1.15
N LEU A 48 4.64 -5.03 -0.17
CA LEU A 48 5.06 -4.52 1.14
C LEU A 48 5.99 -5.52 1.85
N GLU A 49 5.61 -6.80 1.84
CA GLU A 49 6.40 -7.89 2.42
C GLU A 49 7.73 -8.06 1.71
N ALA A 50 7.72 -8.08 0.37
CA ALA A 50 8.94 -8.16 -0.43
C ALA A 50 9.86 -6.94 -0.25
N ALA A 51 9.31 -5.73 -0.23
CA ALA A 51 10.08 -4.51 -0.03
C ALA A 51 10.72 -4.47 1.38
N THR A 52 9.99 -4.92 2.39
CA THR A 52 10.50 -5.04 3.77
C THR A 52 11.63 -6.04 3.86
N ALA A 53 11.46 -7.24 3.28
CA ALA A 53 12.50 -8.27 3.27
C ALA A 53 13.78 -7.82 2.56
N ASN A 54 13.67 -6.94 1.56
CA ASN A 54 14.78 -6.36 0.83
C ASN A 54 15.34 -5.06 1.46
N GLY A 55 14.85 -4.64 2.63
CA GLY A 55 15.32 -3.43 3.31
C GLY A 55 15.05 -2.13 2.53
N LEU A 56 13.99 -2.11 1.72
CA LEU A 56 13.59 -0.95 0.91
C LEU A 56 12.71 0.05 1.67
N LEU A 57 12.11 -0.37 2.79
CA LEU A 57 11.17 0.43 3.56
C LEU A 57 11.73 0.82 4.92
N HIS A 58 11.23 1.95 5.44
CA HIS A 58 11.46 2.39 6.80
C HIS A 58 10.32 1.92 7.71
N SER A 59 10.65 1.49 8.93
CA SER A 59 9.63 1.25 9.95
C SER A 59 8.96 2.57 10.35
N LEU A 60 7.66 2.49 10.61
CA LEU A 60 6.85 3.59 11.13
C LEU A 60 6.60 3.48 12.65
N ASP A 61 7.19 2.47 13.31
CA ASP A 61 7.06 2.31 14.75
C ASP A 61 7.60 3.55 15.47
N GLY A 62 6.82 4.05 16.44
CA GLY A 62 7.13 5.30 17.16
C GLY A 62 6.91 6.58 16.36
N LEU A 63 6.66 6.50 15.05
CA LEU A 63 6.29 7.67 14.21
C LEU A 63 4.78 7.87 14.15
N THR A 64 4.00 6.80 14.32
CA THR A 64 2.54 6.85 14.29
C THR A 64 1.93 5.72 15.12
N THR A 65 0.74 5.98 15.66
CA THR A 65 -0.13 4.98 16.30
C THR A 65 -1.42 4.76 15.50
N LEU A 66 -1.51 5.33 14.29
CA LEU A 66 -2.72 5.31 13.48
C LEU A 66 -3.19 3.88 13.14
N PRO A 67 -2.30 2.91 12.83
CA PRO A 67 -2.73 1.54 12.55
C PRO A 67 -3.27 0.77 13.75
N ASP A 68 -2.98 1.20 14.98
CA ASP A 68 -3.46 0.55 16.19
C ASP A 68 -4.85 1.04 16.63
N ASP A 69 -5.33 2.12 16.00
CA ASP A 69 -6.60 2.75 16.33
C ASP A 69 -7.77 1.76 16.12
N PRO A 70 -8.61 1.53 17.15
CA PRO A 70 -9.69 0.54 17.09
C PRO A 70 -10.79 0.87 16.06
N ASP A 71 -10.86 2.11 15.57
CA ASP A 71 -11.81 2.51 14.53
C ASP A 71 -11.50 1.90 13.16
N TRP A 72 -10.30 1.33 12.99
CA TRP A 72 -9.94 0.60 11.77
C TRP A 72 -10.52 -0.80 11.76
N TYR A 73 -10.96 -1.23 10.56
CA TYR A 73 -11.30 -2.63 10.33
C TYR A 73 -10.15 -3.56 10.75
N PRO A 74 -10.43 -4.70 11.41
CA PRO A 74 -9.38 -5.61 11.89
C PRO A 74 -8.38 -6.04 10.81
N TYR A 75 -8.85 -6.29 9.58
CA TYR A 75 -7.98 -6.66 8.47
C TYR A 75 -7.01 -5.53 8.07
N ALA A 76 -7.47 -4.28 8.12
CA ALA A 76 -6.64 -3.13 7.78
C ALA A 76 -5.49 -2.98 8.77
N ARG A 77 -5.76 -3.13 10.07
CA ARG A 77 -4.71 -3.12 11.09
C ARG A 77 -3.66 -4.19 10.83
N GLN A 78 -4.09 -5.42 10.55
CA GLN A 78 -3.18 -6.52 10.19
C GLN A 78 -2.34 -6.21 8.94
N MET A 79 -2.92 -5.53 7.94
CA MET A 79 -2.22 -5.15 6.71
C MET A 79 -1.08 -4.13 6.94
N ALA A 80 -1.07 -3.39 8.04
CA ALA A 80 -0.02 -2.43 8.37
C ALA A 80 1.27 -3.09 8.92
N HIS A 81 1.13 -4.30 9.50
CA HIS A 81 2.22 -4.94 10.25
C HIS A 81 2.89 -6.09 9.48
N ILE A 82 4.21 -6.22 9.65
CA ILE A 82 5.01 -7.39 9.30
C ILE A 82 5.78 -7.79 10.54
N GLN A 83 5.59 -9.01 11.03
CA GLN A 83 6.24 -9.52 12.25
C GLN A 83 6.12 -8.54 13.44
N ASN A 84 4.94 -7.94 13.62
CA ASN A 84 4.65 -6.98 14.70
C ASN A 84 5.31 -5.59 14.57
N THR A 85 5.94 -5.30 13.43
CA THR A 85 6.51 -3.98 13.09
C THR A 85 5.64 -3.29 12.06
N THR A 86 5.39 -2.00 12.23
CA THR A 86 4.57 -1.19 11.31
C THR A 86 5.40 -0.70 10.13
N PHE A 87 5.00 -1.03 8.90
CA PHE A 87 5.72 -0.60 7.67
C PHE A 87 4.88 0.25 6.72
N GLY A 88 3.59 0.43 6.99
CA GLY A 88 2.73 1.23 6.13
C GLY A 88 1.40 1.59 6.75
N LEU A 89 0.68 2.49 6.07
CA LEU A 89 -0.69 2.86 6.39
C LEU A 89 -1.64 2.26 5.34
N PRO A 90 -2.58 1.39 5.73
CA PRO A 90 -3.59 0.89 4.80
C PRO A 90 -4.47 2.04 4.31
N PHE A 91 -4.80 2.05 3.02
CA PHE A 91 -5.72 3.05 2.46
C PHE A 91 -6.75 2.46 1.49
N ALA A 92 -6.52 1.23 1.02
CA ALA A 92 -7.42 0.50 0.15
C ALA A 92 -7.46 -0.97 0.57
N GLY A 93 -8.62 -1.60 0.39
CA GLY A 93 -8.77 -3.05 0.44
C GLY A 93 -9.50 -3.49 -0.82
N ASP A 94 -9.00 -4.54 -1.45
CA ASP A 94 -9.64 -5.19 -2.58
C ASP A 94 -10.15 -6.56 -2.15
N ALA A 95 -11.46 -6.75 -2.21
CA ALA A 95 -12.13 -7.95 -1.73
C ALA A 95 -12.89 -8.62 -2.89
N LEU A 96 -12.59 -9.89 -3.10
CA LEU A 96 -13.35 -10.71 -4.04
C LEU A 96 -14.74 -11.02 -3.46
N VAL A 97 -15.79 -10.63 -4.18
CA VAL A 97 -17.18 -10.86 -3.77
C VAL A 97 -17.94 -11.62 -4.86
N LEU A 98 -18.85 -12.50 -4.47
CA LEU A 98 -19.79 -13.16 -5.38
C LEU A 98 -21.09 -12.36 -5.43
N VAL A 99 -21.50 -11.94 -6.63
CA VAL A 99 -22.80 -11.31 -6.86
C VAL A 99 -23.78 -12.35 -7.39
N GLY A 100 -24.80 -12.69 -6.59
CA GLY A 100 -25.87 -13.59 -6.98
C GLY A 100 -27.10 -12.84 -7.48
N TYR A 101 -27.56 -13.15 -8.70
CA TYR A 101 -28.85 -12.67 -9.19
C TYR A 101 -29.94 -13.69 -8.87
N ARG A 102 -30.95 -13.30 -8.10
CA ARG A 102 -32.21 -14.06 -7.99
C ARG A 102 -33.07 -13.70 -9.20
N TYR A 103 -33.18 -14.62 -10.16
CA TYR A 103 -34.23 -14.52 -11.17
C TYR A 103 -35.57 -14.78 -10.47
N PRO A 104 -36.57 -13.88 -10.53
CA PRO A 104 -37.90 -14.20 -10.03
C PRO A 104 -38.45 -15.38 -10.84
N LEU A 105 -38.79 -16.47 -10.15
CA LEU A 105 -39.47 -17.60 -10.80
C LEU A 105 -40.81 -17.06 -11.36
N PRO A 106 -41.13 -17.31 -12.64
CA PRO A 106 -42.44 -16.94 -13.17
C PRO A 106 -43.54 -17.64 -12.36
N SER A 107 -44.56 -16.87 -11.97
CA SER A 107 -45.77 -17.40 -11.35
C SER A 107 -46.41 -18.42 -12.29
N ALA A 108 -46.64 -19.64 -11.80
CA ALA A 108 -47.45 -20.64 -12.47
C ALA A 108 -48.95 -20.34 -12.30
#